data_AF-A0A7Y0AKA5-F1
#
_entry.id   AF-A0A7Y0AKA5-F1
#
_cell.length_a   1.000
_cell.length_b   1.000
_cell.length_c   1.000
_cell.angle_alpha   90.00
_cell.angle_beta   90.00
_cell.angle_gamma   90.00
#
_symmetry.space_group_name_H-M   'P 1'
#
loop_
_entity.id
_entity.type
_entity.pdbx_description
1 polymer ?
#
loop_
_entity_poly.entity_id
_entity_poly.type
_entity_poly.pdbx_seq_one_letter_code
_entity_poly.pdbx_strand_id
1 'polypeptide(L)'
;MIWLVLTHETYNPISLKGPEFLKFYVMLLLGFYLSAIILKSLKEGPSKITFYFMMFILMIGIVKLIKGLMIGKPVGYLIVLLIIQGIVILYQSSSRVNIKQKEI
;
A
#
# COMPACT_ATOMS: atom_id res chain seq x y z
N MET A 1 0.14 -12.03 -4.23
CA MET A 1 1.33 -12.92 -4.15
C MET A 1 1.38 -13.94 -5.28
N ILE A 2 0.25 -14.51 -5.72
CA ILE A 2 0.17 -15.49 -6.83
C ILE A 2 0.88 -15.00 -8.12
N TRP A 3 0.68 -13.73 -8.52
CA TRP A 3 1.38 -13.17 -9.69
C TRP A 3 2.91 -13.24 -9.58
N LEU A 4 3.46 -12.98 -8.39
CA LEU A 4 4.91 -12.91 -8.15
C LEU A 4 5.57 -14.28 -8.25
N VAL A 5 4.88 -15.30 -7.72
CA VAL A 5 5.31 -16.70 -7.77
C VAL A 5 5.25 -17.24 -9.21
N LEU A 6 4.16 -16.95 -9.93
CA LEU A 6 3.96 -17.45 -11.30
C LEU A 6 4.87 -16.83 -12.35
N THR A 7 5.29 -15.57 -12.16
CA THR A 7 6.03 -14.84 -13.20
C THR A 7 7.52 -14.69 -12.93
N HIS A 8 7.93 -14.73 -11.66
CA HIS A 8 9.33 -14.49 -11.28
C HIS A 8 9.92 -15.61 -10.43
N GLU A 9 9.16 -16.66 -10.09
CA GLU A 9 9.58 -17.77 -9.20
C GLU A 9 10.19 -17.32 -7.88
N THR A 10 9.93 -16.08 -7.44
CA THR A 10 10.40 -15.58 -6.17
C THR A 10 9.23 -15.34 -5.22
N TYR A 11 9.49 -15.55 -3.93
CA TYR A 11 8.60 -15.07 -2.87
C TYR A 11 8.96 -13.66 -2.39
N ASN A 12 10.04 -13.07 -2.92
CA ASN A 12 10.58 -11.82 -2.41
C ASN A 12 10.26 -10.63 -3.35
N PRO A 13 9.21 -9.83 -3.06
CA PRO A 13 8.85 -8.67 -3.89
C PRO A 13 9.96 -7.60 -3.95
N ILE A 14 10.88 -7.58 -2.97
CA ILE A 14 11.98 -6.62 -2.89
C ILE A 14 13.08 -6.96 -3.92
N SER A 15 13.09 -8.17 -4.48
CA SER A 15 14.06 -8.60 -5.50
C SER A 15 13.67 -8.17 -6.93
N LEU A 16 12.40 -7.85 -7.18
CA LEU A 16 11.89 -7.48 -8.52
C LEU A 16 12.64 -6.30 -9.14
N LYS A 17 12.76 -6.25 -10.48
CA LYS A 17 13.34 -5.07 -11.15
C LYS A 17 12.39 -3.88 -11.01
N GLY A 18 12.90 -2.66 -11.15
CA GLY A 18 12.15 -1.41 -10.90
C GLY A 18 10.75 -1.37 -11.53
N PRO A 19 10.60 -1.60 -12.85
CA PRO A 19 9.29 -1.58 -13.52
C PRO A 19 8.35 -2.70 -13.05
N GLU A 20 8.87 -3.90 -12.83
CA GLU A 20 8.10 -5.05 -12.34
C GLU A 20 7.61 -4.83 -10.91
N PHE A 21 8.47 -4.27 -10.06
CA PHE A 21 8.08 -3.87 -8.70
C PHE A 21 6.97 -2.83 -8.75
N LEU A 22 7.07 -1.83 -9.63
CA LEU A 22 6.05 -0.79 -9.73
C LEU A 22 4.71 -1.39 -10.15
N LYS A 23 4.69 -2.29 -11.15
CA LYS A 23 3.48 -3.04 -11.55
C LYS A 23 2.92 -3.84 -10.38
N PHE A 24 3.77 -4.57 -9.67
CA PHE A 24 3.37 -5.32 -8.49
C PHE A 24 2.79 -4.42 -7.40
N TYR A 25 3.40 -3.28 -7.14
CA TYR A 25 2.98 -2.33 -6.11
C TYR A 25 1.63 -1.69 -6.46
N VAL A 26 1.42 -1.31 -7.73
CA VAL A 26 0.11 -0.84 -8.23
C VAL A 26 -0.95 -1.94 -8.11
N MET A 27 -0.62 -3.18 -8.47
CA MET A 27 -1.53 -4.33 -8.34
C MET A 27 -1.88 -4.61 -6.87
N LEU A 28 -0.92 -4.46 -5.96
CA LEU A 28 -1.11 -4.62 -4.52
C LEU A 28 -2.04 -3.52 -3.97
N LEU A 29 -1.84 -2.27 -4.38
CA LEU A 29 -2.71 -1.15 -4.04
C LEU A 29 -4.13 -1.37 -4.56
N LEU A 30 -4.30 -1.72 -5.84
CA LEU A 30 -5.60 -2.00 -6.44
C LEU A 30 -6.33 -3.12 -5.72
N GLY A 31 -5.67 -4.26 -5.49
CA GLY A 31 -6.25 -5.39 -4.77
C GLY A 31 -6.69 -5.01 -3.36
N PHE A 32 -5.89 -4.22 -2.66
CA PHE A 32 -6.22 -3.72 -1.33
C PHE A 32 -7.43 -2.77 -1.34
N TYR A 33 -7.48 -1.79 -2.25
CA TYR A 33 -8.61 -0.86 -2.34
C TYR A 33 -9.90 -1.56 -2.76
N LEU A 34 -9.84 -2.51 -3.70
CA LEU A 34 -11.01 -3.33 -4.07
C LEU A 34 -11.54 -4.11 -2.87
N SER A 35 -10.64 -4.76 -2.13
CA SER A 35 -11.01 -5.46 -0.89
C SER A 35 -11.63 -4.50 0.14
N ALA A 36 -11.08 -3.30 0.30
CA ALA A 36 -11.63 -2.29 1.20
C ALA A 36 -13.03 -1.78 0.77
N ILE A 37 -13.28 -1.66 -0.54
CA ILE A 37 -14.60 -1.31 -1.09
C ILE A 37 -15.62 -2.42 -0.82
N ILE A 38 -15.23 -3.69 -1.03
CA ILE A 38 -16.08 -4.84 -0.75
C ILE A 38 -16.41 -4.89 0.75
N LEU A 39 -15.40 -4.70 1.62
CA LEU A 39 -15.59 -4.69 3.07
C LEU A 39 -16.55 -3.57 3.50
N LYS A 40 -16.40 -2.37 2.92
CA LYS A 40 -17.32 -1.25 3.13
C LYS A 40 -18.74 -1.58 2.66
N SER A 41 -18.89 -2.31 1.55
CA SER A 41 -20.19 -2.75 1.03
C SER A 41 -20.89 -3.75 1.96
N LEU A 42 -20.14 -4.49 2.76
CA LEU A 42 -20.68 -5.40 3.78
C LEU A 42 -21.11 -4.67 5.07
N LYS A 43 -21.20 -3.32 5.05
CA LYS A 43 -21.45 -2.44 6.21
C LYS A 43 -20.42 -2.56 7.33
N GLU A 44 -19.34 -3.30 7.13
CA GLU A 44 -18.20 -3.28 8.02
C GLU A 44 -17.42 -1.99 7.75
N GLY A 45 -17.46 -1.06 8.72
CA GLY A 45 -16.66 0.16 8.66
C GLY A 45 -15.16 -0.15 8.52
N PRO A 46 -14.33 0.83 8.10
CA PRO A 46 -12.89 0.62 8.01
C PRO A 46 -12.37 0.17 9.37
N SER A 47 -11.98 -1.09 9.49
CA SER A 47 -11.60 -1.68 10.77
C SER A 47 -10.14 -1.34 11.08
N LYS A 48 -9.68 -1.68 12.29
CA LYS A 48 -8.25 -1.58 12.64
C LYS A 48 -7.38 -2.37 11.66
N ILE A 49 -7.89 -3.49 11.14
CA ILE A 49 -7.22 -4.36 10.18
C ILE A 49 -6.92 -3.63 8.87
N THR A 50 -7.88 -2.88 8.33
CA THR A 50 -7.66 -2.07 7.10
C THR A 50 -6.51 -1.08 7.27
N PHE A 51 -6.38 -0.46 8.46
CA PHE A 51 -5.29 0.47 8.75
C PHE A 51 -3.94 -0.25 8.84
N TYR A 52 -3.87 -1.39 9.53
CA TYR A 52 -2.64 -2.20 9.59
C TYR A 52 -2.19 -2.66 8.20
N PHE A 53 -3.11 -3.05 7.33
CA PHE A 53 -2.80 -3.41 5.94
C PHE A 53 -2.29 -2.21 5.13
N MET A 54 -2.90 -1.01 5.26
CA MET A 54 -2.38 0.20 4.63
C MET A 54 -0.93 0.50 5.05
N MET A 55 -0.66 0.45 6.36
CA MET A 55 0.68 0.65 6.91
C MET A 55 1.67 -0.39 6.39
N PHE A 56 1.27 -1.65 6.29
CA PHE A 56 2.11 -2.72 5.75
C PHE A 56 2.49 -2.48 4.29
N ILE A 57 1.53 -2.08 3.44
CA ILE A 57 1.79 -1.76 2.03
C ILE A 57 2.74 -0.56 1.91
N LEU A 58 2.53 0.47 2.75
CA LEU A 58 3.42 1.64 2.80
C LEU A 58 4.85 1.23 3.16
N MET A 59 5.01 0.36 4.17
CA MET A 59 6.32 -0.11 4.61
C MET A 59 7.06 -0.87 3.49
N ILE A 60 6.37 -1.73 2.74
CA ILE A 60 6.95 -2.42 1.56
C ILE A 60 7.45 -1.41 0.52
N GLY A 61 6.66 -0.37 0.25
CA GLY A 61 7.04 0.68 -0.70
C GLY A 61 8.27 1.47 -0.23
N ILE A 62 8.34 1.83 1.05
CA ILE A 62 9.49 2.53 1.65
C ILE A 62 10.76 1.69 1.57
N VAL A 63 10.71 0.41 1.94
CA VAL A 63 11.87 -0.49 1.86
C VAL A 63 12.41 -0.56 0.43
N LYS A 64 11.53 -0.65 -0.56
CA LYS A 64 11.96 -0.62 -1.96
C LYS A 64 12.52 0.74 -2.37
N LEU A 65 11.92 1.84 -1.90
CA LEU A 65 12.40 3.19 -2.20
C LEU A 65 13.84 3.36 -1.73
N ILE A 66 14.14 2.98 -0.48
CA ILE A 66 15.50 3.03 0.08
C ILE A 66 16.46 2.21 -0.78
N LYS A 67 16.09 0.96 -1.12
CA LYS A 67 16.91 0.09 -1.96
C LYS A 67 17.13 0.66 -3.37
N GLY A 68 16.10 1.29 -3.95
CA GLY A 68 16.18 1.92 -5.27
C GLY A 68 17.10 3.15 -5.29
N LEU A 69 17.02 3.97 -4.24
CA LEU A 69 17.91 5.12 -4.04
C LEU A 69 19.36 4.69 -3.84
N MET A 70 19.61 3.64 -3.04
CA MET A 70 20.96 3.10 -2.83
C MET A 70 21.61 2.58 -4.12
N ILE A 71 20.83 2.05 -5.05
CA ILE A 71 21.31 1.55 -6.35
C ILE A 71 21.41 2.70 -7.39
N GLY A 72 21.04 3.93 -7.02
CA GLY A 72 21.06 5.09 -7.91
C GLY A 72 20.02 5.02 -9.04
N LYS A 73 18.99 4.17 -8.90
CA LYS A 73 17.95 4.03 -9.93
C LYS A 73 16.86 5.08 -9.75
N PRO A 74 16.29 5.61 -10.85
CA PRO A 74 15.18 6.54 -10.78
C PRO A 74 13.95 5.84 -10.21
N VAL A 75 13.46 6.35 -9.08
CA VAL A 75 12.29 5.84 -8.34
C VAL A 75 11.15 6.87 -8.28
N GLY A 76 11.13 7.84 -9.20
CA GLY A 76 10.15 8.94 -9.22
C GLY A 76 8.69 8.48 -9.14
N TYR A 77 8.30 7.50 -9.95
CA TYR A 77 6.94 6.96 -9.90
C TYR A 77 6.58 6.33 -8.55
N LEU A 78 7.53 5.65 -7.91
CA LEU A 78 7.30 5.05 -6.59
C LEU A 78 7.12 6.13 -5.52
N ILE A 79 7.88 7.23 -5.60
CA ILE A 79 7.73 8.38 -4.70
C ILE A 79 6.33 8.97 -4.81
N VAL A 80 5.85 9.21 -6.03
CA VAL A 80 4.49 9.75 -6.25
C VAL A 80 3.42 8.83 -5.65
N LEU A 81 3.54 7.52 -5.85
CA LEU A 81 2.60 6.55 -5.28
C LEU A 81 2.64 6.52 -3.75
N LEU A 82 3.83 6.63 -3.14
CA LEU A 82 3.99 6.69 -1.69
C LEU A 82 3.38 7.97 -1.09
N ILE A 83 3.53 9.11 -1.76
CA ILE A 83 2.93 10.38 -1.33
C ILE A 83 1.40 10.26 -1.35
N ILE A 84 0.83 9.77 -2.46
CA ILE A 84 -0.62 9.56 -2.59
C ILE A 84 -1.11 8.62 -1.49
N GLN A 85 -0.42 7.49 -1.27
CA GLN A 85 -0.79 6.55 -0.22
C GLN A 85 -0.74 7.18 1.17
N GLY A 86 0.29 7.98 1.47
CA GLY A 86 0.42 8.71 2.73
C GLY A 86 -0.74 9.67 2.97
N ILE A 87 -1.14 10.44 1.96
CA ILE A 87 -2.28 11.36 2.04
C ILE A 87 -3.57 10.60 2.37
N VAL A 88 -3.82 9.45 1.74
CA VAL A 88 -5.02 8.64 2.02
C VAL A 88 -5.02 8.10 3.46
N ILE A 89 -3.87 7.65 3.96
CA ILE A 89 -3.74 7.19 5.35
C ILE A 89 -4.03 8.34 6.33
N LEU A 90 -3.49 9.53 6.08
CA LEU A 90 -3.73 10.71 6.92
C LEU A 90 -5.21 11.10 6.95
N TYR A 91 -5.86 11.14 5.78
CA TYR A 91 -7.29 11.47 5.68
C TYR A 91 -8.17 10.44 6.41
N GLN A 92 -7.86 9.16 6.26
CA GLN A 92 -8.61 8.09 6.92
C GLN A 92 -8.36 8.05 8.43
N SER A 93 -7.16 8.38 8.90
CA SER A 93 -6.85 8.51 10.32
C SER A 93 -7.59 9.68 10.95
N SER A 94 -7.58 10.86 10.30
CA SER A 94 -8.32 12.05 10.74
C SER A 94 -9.82 11.80 10.87
N SER A 95 -10.40 11.04 9.92
CA SER A 95 -11.82 10.65 9.96
C SER A 95 -12.17 9.77 11.16
N ARG A 96 -11.28 8.86 11.60
CA ARG A 96 -11.50 8.03 12.79
C ARG A 96 -11.40 8.85 14.09
N VAL A 97 -10.46 9.79 14.15
CA VAL A 97 -10.27 10.67 15.32
C VAL A 97 -11.50 11.56 15.52
N ASN A 98 -12.06 12.09 14.43
CA ASN A 98 -13.25 12.94 14.48
C ASN A 98 -14.50 12.18 14.99
N ILE A 99 -14.68 10.91 14.58
CA ILE A 99 -15.79 10.06 15.07
C ILE A 99 -15.66 9.79 16.57
N LYS A 100 -14.45 9.52 17.07
CA LYS A 100 -14.24 9.28 18.52
C LYS A 100 -14.52 10.51 19.39
N GLN A 101 -14.36 11.73 18.88
CA GLN A 101 -14.69 12.95 19.63
C GLN A 101 -16.19 13.25 19.69
N LYS A 102 -17.00 12.64 18.82
CA LYS A 102 -18.46 12.85 18.81
C LYS A 102 -19.21 11.96 19.80
N GLU A 103 -18.53 10.98 20.41
CA GLU A 103 -19.09 10.04 21.39
C GLU A 103 -18.65 10.33 22.84
N ILE A 104 -17.99 11.48 23.10
CA ILE A 104 -17.58 11.93 24.45
C ILE A 104 -18.44 13.12 24.87
#